data_AF-A0A536VQF8-F1
#
_entry.id   AF-A0A536VQF8-F1
#
_cell.length_a   1.000
_cell.length_b   1.000
_cell.length_c   1.000
_cell.angle_alpha   90.00
_cell.angle_beta   90.00
_cell.angle_gamma   90.00
#
_symmetry.space_group_name_H-M   'P 1'
#
loop_
_entity.id
_entity.type
_entity.pdbx_description
1 polymer ?
#
loop_
_entity_poly.entity_id
_entity_poly.type
_entity_poly.pdbx_seq_one_letter_code
_entity_poly.pdbx_strand_id
1 'polypeptide(L)'
;MARGKVVALLGAESTGKTTLASALRDALVADGHDAVVVSEYLREFCVDSSRAPTREEQRAIADEQTLRIANAADMHEIVIADTSALMVAAYSEHMFADTALYADALAVQATYDLTLLTALDLPWLADGLQREGPHVREPIDASIRRALLDERLPFSIVAGRGDARLQSALAAVKHLSMPSIESPKWHWICDRCGDTDCERHLLPLPLGEGRGEGCGAD
;
A
#
# COMPACT_ATOMS: atom_id res chain seq x y z
N MET A 1 23.41 1.87 -13.88
CA MET A 1 22.18 1.12 -14.20
C MET A 1 21.00 2.01 -13.83
N ALA A 2 19.83 1.83 -14.44
CA ALA A 2 18.63 2.53 -13.95
C ALA A 2 18.24 1.96 -12.58
N ARG A 3 17.70 2.78 -11.67
CA ARG A 3 17.20 2.28 -10.37
C ARG A 3 16.09 1.24 -10.59
N GLY A 4 16.01 0.28 -9.68
CA GLY A 4 14.94 -0.69 -9.59
C GLY A 4 13.55 -0.05 -9.46
N LYS A 5 12.54 -0.80 -9.89
CA LYS A 5 11.13 -0.43 -9.80
C LYS A 5 10.62 -0.63 -8.38
N VAL A 6 10.02 0.41 -7.80
CA VAL A 6 9.50 0.36 -6.43
C VAL A 6 7.99 0.21 -6.45
N VAL A 7 7.50 -0.87 -5.81
CA VAL A 7 6.08 -1.15 -5.56
C VAL A 7 5.83 -0.98 -4.06
N ALA A 8 5.16 0.10 -3.68
CA ALA A 8 4.82 0.39 -2.28
C ALA A 8 3.46 -0.20 -1.90
N LEU A 9 3.42 -0.96 -0.81
CA LEU A 9 2.19 -1.47 -0.21
C LEU A 9 1.77 -0.56 0.95
N LEU A 10 0.60 0.05 0.81
CA LEU A 10 -0.04 0.88 1.81
C LEU A 10 -1.33 0.21 2.29
N GLY A 11 -1.77 0.60 3.47
CA GLY A 11 -3.05 0.18 4.03
C GLY A 11 -2.97 0.02 5.53
N ALA A 12 -4.13 0.11 6.17
CA ALA A 12 -4.25 0.02 7.62
C ALA A 12 -3.71 -1.30 8.17
N GLU A 13 -3.60 -1.39 9.49
CA GLU A 13 -3.28 -2.64 10.16
C GLU A 13 -4.20 -3.80 9.78
N SER A 14 -3.60 -4.99 9.79
CA SER A 14 -4.25 -6.30 9.58
C SER A 14 -5.00 -6.42 8.24
N THR A 15 -4.54 -5.69 7.23
CA THR A 15 -5.03 -5.76 5.83
C THR A 15 -4.20 -6.69 4.94
N GLY A 16 -3.28 -7.48 5.52
CA GLY A 16 -2.53 -8.52 4.82
C GLY A 16 -1.31 -8.04 4.01
N LYS A 17 -0.80 -6.82 4.22
CA LYS A 17 0.34 -6.26 3.49
C LYS A 17 1.58 -7.16 3.50
N THR A 18 2.04 -7.61 4.67
CA THR A 18 3.25 -8.44 4.81
C THR A 18 3.13 -9.78 4.09
N THR A 19 1.96 -10.42 4.21
CA THR A 19 1.66 -11.66 3.47
C THR A 19 1.64 -11.41 1.96
N LEU A 20 1.00 -10.33 1.52
CA LEU A 20 0.94 -9.94 0.11
C LEU A 20 2.32 -9.60 -0.45
N ALA A 21 3.17 -8.90 0.31
CA ALA A 21 4.53 -8.54 -0.08
C ALA A 21 5.37 -9.78 -0.37
N SER A 22 5.30 -10.75 0.53
CA SER A 22 6.03 -12.02 0.42
C SER A 22 5.54 -12.82 -0.78
N ALA A 23 4.21 -12.94 -0.94
CA ALA A 23 3.60 -13.65 -2.05
C ALA A 23 3.89 -13.01 -3.42
N LEU A 24 3.89 -11.67 -3.50
CA LEU A 24 4.29 -10.93 -4.70
C LEU A 24 5.75 -11.20 -5.06
N ARG A 25 6.65 -11.16 -4.07
CA ARG A 25 8.07 -11.44 -4.29
C ARG A 25 8.27 -12.87 -4.78
N ASP A 26 7.64 -13.84 -4.14
CA ASP A 26 7.74 -15.25 -4.53
C ASP A 26 7.25 -15.48 -5.95
N ALA A 27 6.12 -14.86 -6.35
CA ALA A 27 5.60 -14.94 -7.70
C ALA A 27 6.54 -14.31 -8.75
N LEU A 28 7.08 -13.12 -8.46
CA LEU A 28 8.00 -12.43 -9.38
C LEU A 28 9.34 -13.16 -9.54
N VAL A 29 9.88 -13.71 -8.46
CA VAL A 29 11.09 -14.55 -8.50
C VAL A 29 10.83 -15.84 -9.28
N ALA A 30 9.65 -16.45 -9.12
CA ALA A 30 9.27 -17.63 -9.91
C ALA A 30 9.14 -17.32 -11.41
N ASP A 31 8.74 -16.09 -11.77
CA ASP A 31 8.70 -15.58 -13.14
C ASP A 31 10.09 -15.13 -13.66
N GLY A 32 11.14 -15.22 -12.84
CA GLY A 32 12.53 -14.96 -13.22
C GLY A 32 13.04 -13.55 -12.98
N HIS A 33 12.29 -12.71 -12.26
CA HIS A 33 12.71 -11.35 -11.89
C HIS A 33 13.59 -11.34 -10.64
N ASP A 34 14.52 -10.37 -10.56
CA ASP A 34 15.24 -10.06 -9.32
C ASP A 34 14.37 -9.15 -8.44
N ALA A 35 13.62 -9.77 -7.52
CA ALA A 35 12.68 -9.07 -6.64
C ALA A 35 13.02 -9.26 -5.16
N VAL A 36 12.97 -8.16 -4.39
CA VAL A 36 13.23 -8.13 -2.95
C VAL A 36 12.08 -7.49 -2.17
N VAL A 37 11.89 -7.89 -0.91
CA VAL A 37 10.97 -7.23 0.02
C VAL A 37 11.76 -6.35 0.99
N VAL A 38 11.31 -5.11 1.18
CA VAL A 38 11.72 -4.27 2.31
C VAL A 38 10.62 -4.31 3.36
N SER A 39 10.95 -4.82 4.54
CA SER A 39 10.04 -4.98 5.68
C SER A 39 9.74 -3.67 6.42
N GLU A 40 8.73 -3.73 7.30
CA GLU A 40 8.21 -2.59 8.03
C GLU A 40 9.16 -2.26 9.19
N TYR A 41 9.98 -1.22 9.02
CA TYR A 41 10.97 -0.85 10.02
C TYR A 41 10.34 -0.46 11.37
N LEU A 42 9.16 0.17 11.35
CA LEU A 42 8.42 0.49 12.57
C LEU A 42 8.13 -0.77 13.41
N ARG A 43 7.86 -1.91 12.77
CA ARG A 43 7.66 -3.19 13.47
C ARG A 43 8.94 -3.67 14.13
N GLU A 44 10.05 -3.60 13.40
CA GLU A 44 11.38 -3.95 13.93
C GLU A 44 11.73 -3.06 15.14
N PHE A 45 11.54 -1.75 15.02
CA PHE A 45 11.77 -0.80 16.11
C PHE A 45 10.97 -1.17 17.37
N CYS A 46 9.69 -1.50 17.23
CA CYS A 46 8.85 -1.85 18.38
C CYS A 46 9.24 -3.18 19.03
N VAL A 47 9.69 -4.16 18.25
CA VAL A 47 10.20 -5.43 18.78
C VAL A 47 11.49 -5.17 19.57
N ASP A 48 12.45 -4.46 18.96
CA ASP A 48 13.76 -4.18 19.56
C ASP A 48 13.65 -3.31 20.81
N SER A 49 12.77 -2.30 20.77
CA SER A 49 12.55 -1.38 21.89
C SER A 49 11.53 -1.88 22.90
N SER A 50 10.79 -2.95 22.58
CA SER A 50 9.67 -3.47 23.38
C SER A 50 8.62 -2.41 23.77
N ARG A 51 8.38 -1.43 22.89
CA ARG A 51 7.40 -0.33 23.08
C ARG A 51 7.01 0.31 21.75
N ALA A 52 5.94 1.11 21.76
CA ALA A 52 5.64 2.02 20.67
C ALA A 52 6.65 3.19 20.61
N PRO A 53 6.94 3.75 19.42
CA PRO A 53 7.72 4.97 19.29
C PRO A 53 7.00 6.19 19.86
N THR A 54 7.80 7.15 20.31
CA THR A 54 7.35 8.49 20.67
C THR A 54 7.12 9.34 19.43
N ARG A 55 6.52 10.53 19.59
CA ARG A 55 6.30 11.49 18.51
C ARG A 55 7.61 11.89 17.83
N GLU A 56 8.66 12.17 18.63
CA GLU A 56 9.95 12.65 18.14
C GLU A 56 10.73 11.57 17.36
N GLU A 57 10.42 10.29 17.58
CA GLU A 57 11.06 9.16 16.91
C GLU A 57 10.43 8.85 15.53
N GLN A 58 9.21 9.34 15.26
CA GLN A 58 8.50 9.04 14.02
C GLN A 58 9.28 9.46 12.76
N ARG A 59 9.97 10.61 12.82
CA ARG A 59 10.78 11.11 11.70
C ARG A 59 11.92 10.16 11.36
N ALA A 60 12.70 9.74 12.36
CA ALA A 60 13.81 8.81 12.14
C ALA A 60 13.34 7.47 11.57
N ILE A 61 12.17 6.99 12.01
CA ILE A 61 11.56 5.75 11.48
C ILE A 61 11.12 5.92 10.03
N ALA A 62 10.51 7.05 9.67
CA ALA A 62 10.13 7.36 8.29
C ALA A 62 11.35 7.49 7.36
N ASP A 63 12.41 8.16 7.83
CA ASP A 63 13.66 8.34 7.10
C ASP A 63 14.36 7.00 6.87
N GLU A 64 14.43 6.14 7.89
CA GLU A 64 15.03 4.81 7.78
C GLU A 64 14.26 3.89 6.82
N GLN A 65 12.92 3.88 6.89
CA GLN A 65 12.10 3.14 5.93
C GLN A 65 12.40 3.58 4.49
N THR A 66 12.49 4.90 4.27
CA THR A 66 12.81 5.49 2.96
C THR A 66 14.20 5.08 2.48
N LEU A 67 15.19 5.15 3.36
CA LEU A 67 16.58 4.77 3.06
C LEU A 67 16.69 3.30 2.65
N ARG A 68 16.03 2.38 3.37
CA ARG A 68 16.02 0.95 3.05
C ARG A 68 15.42 0.65 1.69
N ILE A 69 14.33 1.33 1.33
CA ILE A 69 13.69 1.21 0.02
C ILE A 69 14.64 1.69 -1.08
N ALA A 70 15.29 2.84 -0.89
CA ALA A 70 16.24 3.38 -1.85
C ALA A 70 17.45 2.45 -2.06
N ASN A 71 18.05 1.96 -0.97
CA ASN A 71 19.17 1.03 -1.03
C ASN A 71 18.79 -0.29 -1.75
N ALA A 72 17.59 -0.82 -1.51
CA ALA A 72 17.10 -1.99 -2.21
C ALA A 72 16.92 -1.72 -3.71
N ALA A 73 16.45 -0.52 -4.09
CA ALA A 73 16.26 -0.15 -5.48
C ALA A 73 17.57 0.06 -6.24
N ASP A 74 18.67 0.33 -5.54
CA ASP A 74 20.01 0.38 -6.15
C ASP A 74 20.58 -1.02 -6.44
N MET A 75 20.04 -2.06 -5.80
CA MET A 75 20.59 -3.42 -5.82
C MET A 75 19.72 -4.43 -6.59
N HIS A 76 18.41 -4.18 -6.70
CA HIS A 76 17.44 -5.12 -7.27
C HIS A 76 16.60 -4.50 -8.38
N GLU A 77 16.11 -5.34 -9.31
CA GLU A 77 15.24 -4.91 -10.41
C GLU A 77 13.88 -4.44 -9.88
N ILE A 78 13.30 -5.16 -8.91
CA ILE A 78 11.98 -4.86 -8.32
C ILE A 78 12.06 -4.87 -6.79
N VAL A 79 11.57 -3.81 -6.17
CA VAL A 79 11.47 -3.69 -4.71
C VAL A 79 10.01 -3.64 -4.30
N ILE A 80 9.61 -4.53 -3.42
CA ILE A 80 8.29 -4.55 -2.81
C ILE A 80 8.42 -4.00 -1.38
N ALA A 81 7.96 -2.77 -1.17
CA ALA A 81 8.06 -2.09 0.11
C ALA A 81 6.80 -2.32 0.95
N ASP A 82 6.90 -3.12 2.01
CA ASP A 82 5.93 -3.21 3.10
C ASP A 82 6.53 -2.50 4.31
N THR A 83 6.46 -1.19 4.44
CA THR A 83 5.55 -0.24 3.80
C THR A 83 6.34 1.01 3.39
N SER A 84 5.74 2.21 3.36
CA SER A 84 6.45 3.48 3.13
C SER A 84 6.33 4.45 4.31
N ALA A 85 7.11 5.54 4.25
CA ALA A 85 7.03 6.67 5.18
C ALA A 85 5.61 7.28 5.28
N LEU A 86 4.75 7.11 4.26
CA LEU A 86 3.38 7.61 4.29
C LEU A 86 2.53 6.90 5.35
N MET A 87 2.79 5.61 5.63
CA MET A 87 2.14 4.92 6.75
C MET A 87 2.58 5.51 8.08
N VAL A 88 3.86 5.82 8.24
CA VAL A 88 4.40 6.44 9.46
C VAL A 88 3.75 7.81 9.69
N ALA A 89 3.61 8.61 8.63
CA ALA A 89 2.90 9.89 8.69
C ALA A 89 1.43 9.73 9.12
N ALA A 90 0.70 8.76 8.55
CA ALA A 90 -0.70 8.52 8.90
C ALA A 90 -0.89 8.11 10.36
N TYR A 91 -0.03 7.24 10.89
CA TYR A 91 -0.05 6.87 12.30
C TYR A 91 0.41 8.01 13.21
N SER A 92 1.35 8.85 12.77
CA SER A 92 1.79 10.02 13.52
C SER A 92 0.66 11.06 13.68
N GLU A 93 -0.13 11.29 12.64
CA GLU A 93 -1.34 12.12 12.71
C GLU A 93 -2.35 11.52 13.69
N HIS A 94 -2.62 10.22 13.58
CA HIS A 94 -3.61 9.56 14.42
C HIS A 94 -3.25 9.59 15.92
N MET A 95 -1.99 9.28 16.24
CA MET A 95 -1.55 9.12 17.64
C MET A 95 -1.18 10.45 18.30
N PHE A 96 -0.69 11.42 17.53
CA PHE A 96 -0.08 12.64 18.07
C PHE A 96 -0.64 13.94 17.47
N ALA A 97 -1.65 13.87 16.60
CA ALA A 97 -2.14 15.00 15.81
C ALA A 97 -1.01 15.70 15.03
N ASP A 98 0.03 14.95 14.65
CA ASP A 98 1.21 15.47 13.99
C ASP A 98 1.17 15.16 12.48
N THR A 99 1.07 16.22 11.68
CA THR A 99 1.03 16.14 10.22
C THR A 99 2.35 16.51 9.57
N ALA A 100 3.40 16.82 10.35
CA ALA A 100 4.67 17.35 9.86
C ALA A 100 5.45 16.38 8.96
N LEU A 101 5.12 15.09 8.96
CA LEU A 101 5.77 14.08 8.13
C LEU A 101 5.18 13.94 6.72
N TYR A 102 3.97 14.44 6.48
CA TYR A 102 3.29 14.19 5.21
C TYR A 102 4.01 14.75 4.00
N ALA A 103 4.53 15.98 4.09
CA ALA A 103 5.16 16.63 2.93
C ALA A 103 6.35 15.81 2.40
N ASP A 104 7.26 15.38 3.29
CA ASP A 104 8.41 14.57 2.91
C ASP A 104 7.99 13.16 2.47
N ALA A 105 7.06 12.53 3.20
CA ALA A 105 6.58 11.20 2.88
C ALA A 105 5.88 11.14 1.50
N LEU A 106 5.08 12.16 1.15
CA LEU A 106 4.40 12.26 -0.14
C LEU A 106 5.38 12.58 -1.27
N ALA A 107 6.36 13.45 -1.03
CA ALA A 107 7.41 13.74 -2.00
C ALA A 107 8.19 12.47 -2.38
N VAL A 108 8.52 11.63 -1.40
CA VAL A 108 9.16 10.32 -1.63
C VAL A 108 8.19 9.34 -2.30
N GLN A 109 6.95 9.23 -1.82
CA GLN A 109 5.93 8.33 -2.38
C GLN A 109 5.69 8.59 -3.88
N ALA A 110 5.72 9.85 -4.30
CA ALA A 110 5.57 10.27 -5.70
C ALA A 110 6.69 9.73 -6.62
N THR A 111 7.81 9.27 -6.06
CA THR A 111 8.91 8.66 -6.82
C THR A 111 8.72 7.16 -7.06
N TYR A 112 7.79 6.51 -6.37
CA TYR A 112 7.56 5.07 -6.53
C TYR A 112 6.79 4.77 -7.81
N ASP A 113 7.10 3.64 -8.44
CA ASP A 113 6.53 3.26 -9.73
C ASP A 113 5.09 2.75 -9.62
N LEU A 114 4.73 2.17 -8.46
CA LEU A 114 3.37 1.72 -8.17
C LEU A 114 3.05 1.84 -6.67
N THR A 115 1.84 2.31 -6.38
CA THR A 115 1.26 2.27 -5.05
C THR A 115 0.08 1.30 -5.04
N LEU A 116 0.12 0.29 -4.17
CA LEU A 116 -0.98 -0.64 -3.92
C LEU A 116 -1.58 -0.35 -2.55
N LEU A 117 -2.87 -0.01 -2.50
CA LEU A 117 -3.60 0.22 -1.27
C LEU A 117 -4.45 -1.01 -0.93
N THR A 118 -4.17 -1.68 0.19
CA THR A 118 -4.92 -2.87 0.60
C THR A 118 -6.27 -2.50 1.22
N ALA A 119 -7.34 -3.08 0.68
CA ALA A 119 -8.71 -2.89 1.16
C ALA A 119 -8.94 -3.42 2.58
N LEU A 120 -10.03 -2.96 3.22
CA LEU A 120 -10.44 -3.33 4.58
C LEU A 120 -11.28 -4.64 4.65
N ASP A 121 -11.24 -5.45 3.60
CA ASP A 121 -12.08 -6.63 3.36
C ASP A 121 -11.65 -7.93 4.09
N LEU A 122 -10.49 -7.91 4.74
CA LEU A 122 -10.03 -8.99 5.63
C LEU A 122 -10.55 -8.79 7.06
N PRO A 123 -10.86 -9.90 7.77
CA PRO A 123 -11.16 -9.81 9.19
C PRO A 123 -9.93 -9.26 9.94
N TRP A 124 -10.18 -8.37 10.89
CA TRP A 124 -9.10 -7.89 11.74
C TRP A 124 -8.61 -9.04 12.62
N LEU A 125 -7.30 -9.20 12.68
CA LEU A 125 -6.62 -10.12 13.56
C LEU A 125 -5.67 -9.32 14.45
N ALA A 126 -5.71 -9.57 15.75
CA ALA A 126 -4.73 -9.04 16.67
C ALA A 126 -3.37 -9.65 16.34
N ASP A 127 -2.38 -8.82 16.03
CA ASP A 127 -1.01 -9.25 15.77
C ASP A 127 -0.04 -8.37 16.55
N GLY A 128 0.31 -8.83 17.75
CA GLY A 128 1.39 -8.26 18.56
C GLY A 128 1.08 -6.95 19.30
N LEU A 129 2.16 -6.28 19.70
CA LEU A 129 2.19 -5.17 20.66
C LEU A 129 1.75 -3.80 20.10
N GLN A 130 1.55 -3.68 18.78
CA GLN A 130 1.51 -2.38 18.10
C GLN A 130 0.10 -1.93 17.67
N ARG A 131 -0.96 -2.65 18.08
CA ARG A 131 -2.26 -2.52 17.42
C ARG A 131 -3.35 -2.05 18.37
N GLU A 132 -3.85 -0.86 18.07
CA GLU A 132 -4.87 -0.14 18.84
C GLU A 132 -6.27 -0.75 18.64
N GLY A 133 -6.46 -1.63 17.65
CA GLY A 133 -7.69 -2.40 17.47
C GLY A 133 -8.43 -2.08 16.16
N PRO A 134 -9.51 -2.82 15.86
CA PRO A 134 -10.21 -2.73 14.57
C PRO A 134 -10.74 -1.32 14.26
N HIS A 135 -11.05 -0.53 15.29
CA HIS A 135 -11.60 0.82 15.16
C HIS A 135 -10.61 1.84 14.58
N VAL A 136 -9.30 1.53 14.56
CA VAL A 136 -8.26 2.42 13.99
C VAL A 136 -8.08 2.21 12.49
N ARG A 137 -8.59 1.10 11.93
CA ARG A 137 -8.40 0.80 10.49
C ARG A 137 -9.00 1.84 9.56
N GLU A 138 -10.25 2.20 9.80
CA GLU A 138 -10.99 3.15 8.96
C GLU A 138 -10.38 4.57 9.01
N PRO A 139 -10.05 5.14 10.19
CA PRO A 139 -9.35 6.43 10.24
C PRO A 139 -8.01 6.44 9.51
N ILE A 140 -7.19 5.40 9.69
CA ILE A 140 -5.88 5.31 9.02
C ILE A 140 -6.04 5.19 7.51
N ASP A 141 -6.95 4.32 7.04
CA ASP A 141 -7.26 4.17 5.62
C ASP A 141 -7.75 5.49 5.00
N ALA A 142 -8.64 6.20 5.70
CA ALA A 142 -9.12 7.51 5.28
C ALA A 142 -8.00 8.54 5.18
N SER A 143 -7.08 8.60 6.15
CA SER A 143 -5.93 9.52 6.11
C SER A 143 -4.96 9.20 4.97
N ILE A 144 -4.72 7.92 4.66
CA ILE A 144 -3.90 7.52 3.51
C ILE A 144 -4.56 7.95 2.21
N ARG A 145 -5.86 7.62 2.03
CA ARG A 145 -6.61 7.98 0.82
C ARG A 145 -6.66 9.48 0.61
N ARG A 146 -6.94 10.25 1.67
CA ARG A 146 -6.92 11.71 1.63
C ARG A 146 -5.55 12.21 1.13
N ALA A 147 -4.47 11.76 1.75
CA ALA A 147 -3.13 12.20 1.39
C ALA A 147 -2.75 11.88 -0.07
N LEU A 148 -3.11 10.68 -0.56
CA LEU A 148 -2.87 10.30 -1.96
C LEU A 148 -3.74 11.11 -2.94
N LEU A 149 -5.01 11.34 -2.61
CA LEU A 149 -5.95 12.07 -3.47
C LEU A 149 -5.62 13.56 -3.55
N ASP A 150 -5.28 14.17 -2.41
CA ASP A 150 -4.93 15.60 -2.32
C ASP A 150 -3.71 15.92 -3.21
N GLU A 151 -2.69 15.05 -3.20
CA GLU A 151 -1.49 15.15 -4.04
C GLU A 151 -1.65 14.51 -5.43
N ARG A 152 -2.83 13.97 -5.75
CA ARG A 152 -3.14 13.29 -7.02
C ARG A 152 -2.16 12.17 -7.37
N LEU A 153 -1.69 11.44 -6.36
CA LEU A 153 -0.81 10.30 -6.53
C LEU A 153 -1.63 9.07 -6.96
N PRO A 154 -1.25 8.40 -8.06
CA PRO A 154 -1.97 7.22 -8.52
C PRO A 154 -1.75 6.04 -7.57
N PHE A 155 -2.81 5.30 -7.29
CA PHE A 155 -2.75 4.05 -6.55
C PHE A 155 -3.78 3.06 -7.11
N SER A 156 -3.55 1.76 -6.88
CA SER A 156 -4.51 0.69 -7.19
C SER A 156 -4.98 0.03 -5.91
N ILE A 157 -6.28 -0.21 -5.80
CA ILE A 157 -6.85 -0.92 -4.65
C ILE A 157 -6.64 -2.42 -4.84
N VAL A 158 -6.17 -3.09 -3.79
CA VAL A 158 -6.01 -4.54 -3.74
C VAL A 158 -6.99 -5.12 -2.72
N ALA A 159 -7.98 -5.84 -3.23
CA ALA A 159 -9.02 -6.52 -2.47
C ALA A 159 -9.05 -8.03 -2.83
N GLY A 160 -9.85 -8.81 -2.09
CA GLY A 160 -10.00 -10.25 -2.23
C GLY A 160 -9.27 -11.04 -1.16
N ARG A 161 -9.45 -12.37 -1.15
CA ARG A 161 -8.83 -13.28 -0.17
C ARG A 161 -7.94 -14.30 -0.87
N GLY A 162 -6.88 -14.73 -0.18
CA GLY A 162 -5.94 -15.74 -0.70
C GLY A 162 -5.40 -15.37 -2.08
N ASP A 163 -5.41 -16.34 -3.00
CA ASP A 163 -4.87 -16.19 -4.35
C ASP A 163 -5.52 -15.06 -5.16
N ALA A 164 -6.82 -14.80 -4.97
CA ALA A 164 -7.50 -13.72 -5.69
C ALA A 164 -6.87 -12.35 -5.38
N ARG A 165 -6.43 -12.13 -4.14
CA ARG A 165 -5.74 -10.90 -3.71
C ARG A 165 -4.38 -10.77 -4.38
N LEU A 166 -3.63 -11.86 -4.43
CA LEU A 166 -2.33 -11.91 -5.10
C LEU A 166 -2.48 -11.64 -6.61
N GLN A 167 -3.46 -12.26 -7.27
CA GLN A 167 -3.71 -12.04 -8.70
C GLN A 167 -4.11 -10.59 -9.01
N SER A 168 -4.90 -9.95 -8.14
CA SER A 168 -5.22 -8.52 -8.24
C SER A 168 -3.96 -7.65 -8.19
N ALA A 169 -3.05 -7.93 -7.25
CA ALA A 169 -1.80 -7.19 -7.14
C ALA A 169 -0.84 -7.47 -8.31
N LEU A 170 -0.70 -8.72 -8.76
CA LEU A 170 0.12 -9.08 -9.91
C LEU A 170 -0.39 -8.44 -11.21
N ALA A 171 -1.71 -8.31 -11.38
CA ALA A 171 -2.28 -7.61 -12.53
C ALA A 171 -1.80 -6.14 -12.57
N ALA A 172 -1.81 -5.45 -11.42
CA ALA A 172 -1.28 -4.08 -11.33
C ALA A 172 0.23 -4.01 -11.59
N VAL A 173 1.02 -4.96 -11.08
CA VAL A 173 2.48 -5.02 -11.29
C VAL A 173 2.84 -5.29 -12.75
N LYS A 174 2.09 -6.15 -13.47
CA LYS A 174 2.33 -6.43 -14.90
C LYS A 174 2.23 -5.20 -15.79
N HIS A 175 1.44 -4.20 -15.38
CA HIS A 175 1.37 -2.93 -16.11
C HIS A 175 2.65 -2.08 -15.97
N LEU A 176 3.55 -2.37 -15.02
CA LEU A 176 4.85 -1.70 -14.87
C LEU A 176 5.90 -2.21 -15.85
N SER A 177 5.80 -3.46 -16.29
CA SER A 177 6.76 -4.13 -17.19
C SER A 177 6.41 -4.00 -18.67
N MET A 178 5.26 -3.40 -19.01
CA MET A 178 4.92 -3.06 -20.39
C MET A 178 5.48 -1.68 -20.77
N PRO A 179 6.12 -1.51 -21.95
CA PRO A 179 6.49 -0.19 -22.44
C PRO A 179 5.22 0.66 -22.59
N SER A 180 5.29 1.88 -22.09
CA SER A 180 4.19 2.83 -21.97
C SER A 180 3.55 3.10 -23.33
N ILE A 181 2.47 2.40 -23.66
CA ILE A 181 1.50 2.92 -24.62
C ILE A 181 0.68 3.91 -23.81
N GLU A 182 0.74 5.20 -24.16
CA GLU A 182 -0.08 6.26 -23.57
C GLU A 182 -1.52 5.74 -23.40
N SER A 183 -1.83 5.33 -22.18
CA SER A 183 -3.13 4.83 -21.81
C SER A 183 -3.82 5.98 -21.09
N PRO A 184 -5.10 6.26 -21.40
CA PRO A 184 -5.79 7.38 -20.82
C PRO A 184 -5.73 7.27 -19.29
N LYS A 185 -5.48 8.41 -18.63
CA LYS A 185 -5.50 8.51 -17.16
C LYS A 185 -6.91 8.14 -16.69
N TRP A 186 -7.14 6.88 -16.38
CA TRP A 186 -8.41 6.42 -15.82
C TRP A 186 -8.60 7.09 -14.46
N HIS A 187 -9.44 8.13 -14.45
CA HIS A 187 -9.96 8.75 -13.25
C HIS A 187 -11.38 8.24 -13.05
N TRP A 188 -11.62 7.55 -11.95
CA TRP A 188 -12.94 7.50 -11.36
C TRP A 188 -12.83 7.52 -9.85
N ILE A 189 -13.31 8.61 -9.25
CA ILE A 189 -13.40 8.83 -7.81
C ILE A 189 -14.86 8.58 -7.46
N CYS A 190 -15.13 7.53 -6.68
CA CYS A 190 -16.40 7.43 -5.96
C CYS A 190 -16.21 8.22 -4.66
N ASP A 191 -16.89 9.37 -4.53
CA ASP A 191 -16.82 10.25 -3.36
C ASP A 191 -17.31 9.60 -2.04
N ARG A 192 -17.62 8.30 -2.02
CA ARG A 192 -18.18 7.57 -0.87
C ARG A 192 -17.60 6.17 -0.59
N CYS A 193 -16.52 5.72 -1.21
CA CYS A 193 -16.14 4.30 -1.10
C CYS A 193 -15.34 3.95 0.17
N GLY A 194 -16.04 3.80 1.29
CA GLY A 194 -15.65 2.91 2.41
C GLY A 194 -16.45 1.58 2.41
N ASP A 195 -17.27 1.36 1.38
CA ASP A 195 -18.13 0.17 1.24
C ASP A 195 -17.45 -0.91 0.39
N THR A 196 -17.31 -2.11 0.96
CA THR A 196 -16.74 -3.31 0.32
C THR A 196 -17.48 -3.78 -0.93
N ASP A 197 -18.78 -3.51 -1.07
CA ASP A 197 -19.53 -3.88 -2.29
C ASP A 197 -19.25 -2.90 -3.44
N CYS A 198 -18.96 -1.63 -3.13
CA CYS A 198 -18.55 -0.64 -4.12
C CYS A 198 -17.16 -0.97 -4.70
N GLU A 199 -16.23 -1.44 -3.86
CA GLU A 199 -14.86 -1.83 -4.29
C GLU A 199 -14.86 -3.04 -5.25
N ARG A 200 -15.82 -3.96 -5.12
CA ARG A 200 -15.94 -5.14 -6.03
C ARG A 200 -16.35 -4.77 -7.45
N HIS A 201 -17.16 -3.72 -7.62
CA HIS A 201 -17.61 -3.26 -8.94
C HIS A 201 -16.50 -2.51 -9.72
N LEU A 202 -15.37 -2.20 -9.06
CA LEU A 202 -14.25 -1.44 -9.63
C LEU A 202 -13.11 -2.32 -10.17
N LEU A 203 -13.21 -3.64 -10.05
CA LEU A 203 -12.22 -4.59 -10.58
C LEU A 203 -12.60 -5.05 -12.01
N PRO A 204 -11.63 -5.22 -12.93
CA PRO A 204 -11.90 -5.87 -14.21
C PRO A 204 -12.36 -7.31 -13.95
N LEU A 205 -13.57 -7.64 -14.42
CA LEU A 205 -14.06 -9.02 -14.40
C LEU A 205 -13.21 -9.88 -15.35
N PRO A 206 -13.00 -11.17 -15.03
CA PRO A 206 -12.46 -12.12 -15.98
C PRO A 206 -13.33 -12.09 -17.26
N LEU A 207 -12.68 -12.18 -18.43
CA LEU A 207 -13.37 -12.21 -19.72
C LEU A 207 -14.42 -13.33 -19.73
N GLY A 208 -15.70 -12.99 -19.54
CA GLY A 208 -16.80 -13.97 -19.58
C GLY A 208 -18.04 -13.68 -18.72
N GLU A 209 -18.00 -12.75 -17.77
CA GLU A 209 -19.17 -12.48 -16.90
C GLU A 209 -19.84 -11.14 -17.23
N GLY A 210 -21.13 -11.20 -17.57
CA GLY A 210 -21.97 -10.04 -17.89
C GLY A 210 -22.31 -9.21 -16.66
N ARG A 211 -22.43 -7.88 -16.84
CA ARG A 211 -22.78 -6.93 -15.77
C ARG A 211 -24.24 -7.15 -15.32
N GLY A 212 -24.41 -7.49 -14.03
CA GLY A 212 -25.68 -7.31 -13.33
C GLY A 212 -25.92 -5.82 -13.03
N GLU A 213 -27.18 -5.42 -13.09
CA GLU A 213 -27.67 -4.03 -13.05
C GLU A 213 -27.09 -3.23 -11.87
N GLY A 214 -26.57 -2.04 -12.18
CA GLY A 214 -25.93 -1.14 -11.23
C GLY A 214 -26.93 -0.53 -10.24
N CYS A 215 -26.38 -0.13 -9.10
CA CYS A 215 -27.04 0.59 -8.01
C CYS A 215 -27.90 1.74 -8.57
N GLY A 216 -29.23 1.57 -8.46
CA GLY A 216 -30.21 2.56 -8.85
C GLY A 216 -30.09 3.80 -7.98
N ALA A 217 -30.17 4.96 -8.63
CA ALA A 217 -30.39 6.22 -7.95
C ALA A 217 -31.80 6.24 -7.38
N ASP A 218 -31.91 6.38 -6.06
CA ASP A 218 -32.99 7.07 -5.36
C ASP A 218 -32.41 7.70 -4.07
#